data_AF-A0ABD1NXT7-F1
#
_entry.id   AF-A0ABD1NXT7-F1
#
_cell.length_a   1.000
_cell.length_b   1.000
_cell.length_c   1.000
_cell.angle_alpha   90.00
_cell.angle_beta   90.00
_cell.angle_gamma   90.00
#
_symmetry.space_group_name_H-M   'P 1'
#
loop_
_entity.id
_entity.type
_entity.pdbx_description
1 polymer ?
#
loop_
_entity_poly.entity_id
_entity_poly.type
_entity_poly.pdbx_seq_one_letter_code
_entity_poly.pdbx_strand_id
1 'polypeptide(L)'
;MDSTEPWYGTTYSVEKLTSSTIEHLRAPNVFIPTCLSLKNVSEQMTLPQLLSKSPHSRLWYMPNTAFSTPKAYVKTEFNCLFTGSSPESEAFTEIFMRLLMDYFNEYGKSESDGKTMLYD
;
A
#
# COMPACT_ATOMS: atom_id res chain seq x y z
N MET A 1 10.07 6.30 36.45
CA MET A 1 11.11 6.10 35.42
C MET A 1 12.39 6.03 36.18
N ASP A 2 12.95 4.84 36.29
CA ASP A 2 13.80 4.45 37.43
C ASP A 2 15.22 4.10 36.98
N SER A 3 15.47 4.20 35.68
CA SER A 3 16.78 3.99 35.07
C SER A 3 16.97 4.92 33.88
N THR A 4 18.23 5.15 33.53
CA THR A 4 18.65 5.99 32.42
C THR A 4 19.68 5.24 31.61
N GLU A 5 19.45 5.14 30.31
CA GLU A 5 20.34 4.48 29.38
C GLU A 5 21.64 5.32 29.17
N PRO A 6 22.82 4.69 29.13
CA PRO A 6 24.11 5.41 29.26
C PRO A 6 24.58 6.19 28.02
N TRP A 7 24.13 5.85 26.82
CA TRP A 7 24.64 6.47 25.58
C TRP A 7 23.82 7.68 25.13
N TYR A 8 22.49 7.62 25.31
CA TYR A 8 21.54 8.62 24.85
C TYR A 8 20.77 9.27 26.00
N GLY A 9 20.96 8.81 27.23
CA GLY A 9 20.29 9.40 28.40
C GLY A 9 18.79 9.11 28.45
N THR A 10 18.33 8.07 27.75
CA THR A 10 16.90 7.76 27.65
C THR A 10 16.39 7.22 28.99
N THR A 11 15.37 7.86 29.57
CA THR A 11 14.76 7.41 30.82
C THR A 11 13.78 6.27 30.58
N TYR A 12 13.86 5.20 31.35
CA TYR A 12 13.01 4.01 31.19
C TYR A 12 12.66 3.33 32.53
N SER A 13 11.73 2.38 32.48
CA SER A 13 11.39 1.47 33.58
C SER A 13 11.16 0.07 33.03
N VAL A 14 11.38 -0.97 33.84
CA VAL A 14 11.24 -2.37 33.44
C VAL A 14 10.11 -3.01 34.24
N GLU A 15 9.12 -3.56 33.54
CA GLU A 15 7.99 -4.25 34.14
C GLU A 15 7.84 -5.65 33.55
N LYS A 16 7.48 -6.63 34.38
CA LYS A 16 7.30 -8.01 33.96
C LYS A 16 5.87 -8.22 33.46
N LEU A 17 5.72 -8.56 32.17
CA LEU A 17 4.42 -8.88 31.58
C LEU A 17 3.86 -10.21 32.13
N THR A 18 2.55 -10.27 32.35
CA THR A 18 1.82 -11.48 32.76
C THR A 18 1.37 -12.30 31.54
N SER A 19 1.35 -13.63 31.69
CA SER A 19 1.10 -14.61 30.60
C SER A 19 -0.29 -14.50 29.94
N SER A 20 -1.25 -13.82 30.56
CA SER A 20 -2.60 -13.57 29.99
C SER A 20 -2.61 -12.52 28.88
N THR A 21 -1.47 -11.91 28.58
CA THR A 21 -1.35 -10.84 27.58
C THR A 21 -1.20 -11.38 26.15
N ILE A 22 -0.97 -12.69 25.99
CA ILE A 22 -0.55 -13.29 24.72
C ILE A 22 -1.73 -14.00 24.04
N GLU A 23 -2.13 -13.37 22.93
CA GLU A 23 -2.66 -13.92 21.67
C GLU A 23 -4.15 -14.00 21.37
N HIS A 24 -4.48 -13.37 20.23
CA HIS A 24 -5.63 -13.66 19.38
C HIS A 24 -5.11 -14.13 18.02
N LEU A 25 -5.68 -15.22 17.48
CA LEU A 25 -5.41 -15.69 16.13
C LEU A 25 -6.09 -14.77 15.10
N ARG A 26 -5.34 -14.40 14.05
CA ARG A 26 -5.88 -13.62 12.93
C ARG A 26 -6.84 -14.48 12.10
N ALA A 27 -7.82 -13.83 11.48
CA ALA A 27 -8.69 -14.49 10.50
C ALA A 27 -7.89 -14.99 9.28
N PRO A 28 -8.38 -16.01 8.55
CA PRO A 28 -7.74 -16.50 7.34
C PRO A 28 -7.51 -15.40 6.30
N ASN A 29 -6.32 -15.39 5.69
CA ASN A 29 -5.94 -14.40 4.70
C ASN A 29 -6.59 -14.69 3.33
N VAL A 30 -7.53 -13.84 2.92
CA VAL A 30 -8.26 -13.96 1.64
C VAL A 30 -7.45 -13.48 0.43
N PHE A 31 -6.30 -12.84 0.63
CA PHE A 31 -5.49 -12.26 -0.45
C PHE A 31 -4.44 -13.23 -1.00
N ILE A 32 -4.35 -14.46 -0.49
CA ILE A 32 -3.44 -15.47 -1.03
C ILE A 32 -3.88 -15.82 -2.47
N PRO A 33 -3.05 -15.56 -3.49
CA PRO A 33 -3.45 -15.77 -4.88
C PRO A 33 -3.57 -17.26 -5.18
N THR A 34 -4.73 -17.68 -5.67
CA THR A 34 -5.00 -19.08 -6.03
C THR A 34 -4.70 -19.41 -7.49
N CYS A 35 -4.66 -18.38 -8.36
CA CYS A 35 -4.43 -18.55 -9.78
C CYS A 35 -3.15 -17.84 -10.21
N LEU A 36 -2.18 -18.61 -10.70
CA LEU A 36 -0.86 -18.12 -11.15
C LEU A 36 -0.64 -18.36 -12.65
N SER A 37 -1.69 -18.66 -13.41
CA SER A 37 -1.59 -18.89 -14.85
C SER A 37 -1.17 -17.60 -15.58
N LEU A 38 -0.24 -17.73 -16.52
CA LEU A 38 0.20 -16.62 -17.36
C LEU A 38 -0.81 -16.37 -18.47
N LYS A 39 -1.10 -15.09 -18.73
CA LYS A 39 -1.87 -14.69 -19.92
C LYS A 39 -0.93 -14.57 -21.11
N ASN A 40 -1.25 -15.29 -22.18
CA ASN A 40 -0.54 -15.15 -23.45
C ASN A 40 -0.96 -13.85 -24.12
N VAL A 41 0.01 -12.96 -24.37
CA VAL A 41 -0.21 -11.74 -25.13
C VAL A 41 0.50 -11.90 -26.47
N SER A 42 -0.28 -11.85 -27.55
CA SER A 42 0.22 -12.11 -28.91
C SER A 42 1.00 -10.94 -29.50
N GLU A 43 0.79 -9.71 -29.01
CA GLU A 43 1.42 -8.50 -29.53
C GLU A 43 2.50 -7.99 -28.59
N GLN A 44 3.74 -7.97 -29.08
CA GLN A 44 4.84 -7.28 -28.42
C GLN A 44 4.63 -5.78 -28.56
N MET A 45 4.07 -5.16 -27.53
CA MET A 45 3.90 -3.71 -27.45
C MET A 45 5.10 -3.09 -26.76
N THR A 46 5.76 -2.15 -27.43
CA THR A 46 6.92 -1.42 -26.89
C THR A 46 6.52 -0.16 -26.11
N LEU A 47 5.30 0.33 -26.31
CA LEU A 47 4.78 1.54 -25.66
C LEU A 47 3.35 1.32 -25.15
N PRO A 48 2.93 2.04 -24.09
CA PRO A 48 1.55 2.00 -23.62
C PRO A 48 0.57 2.50 -24.67
N GLN A 49 -0.54 1.78 -24.84
CA GLN A 49 -1.64 2.18 -25.71
C GLN A 49 -2.79 2.75 -24.91
N LEU A 50 -3.41 3.82 -25.42
CA LEU A 50 -4.65 4.35 -24.90
C LEU A 50 -5.80 3.43 -25.32
N LEU A 51 -6.34 2.67 -24.37
CA LEU A 51 -7.47 1.77 -24.62
C LEU A 51 -8.81 2.48 -24.56
N SER A 52 -8.93 3.47 -23.67
CA SER A 52 -10.17 4.22 -23.50
C SER A 52 -9.90 5.66 -23.08
N LYS A 53 -10.71 6.57 -23.60
CA LYS A 53 -10.68 7.99 -23.29
C LYS A 53 -12.11 8.49 -23.10
N SER A 54 -12.39 9.01 -21.92
CA SER A 54 -13.63 9.72 -21.59
C SER A 54 -13.29 11.15 -21.14
N PRO A 55 -14.29 12.03 -20.93
CA PRO A 55 -14.06 13.35 -20.34
C PRO A 55 -13.39 13.31 -18.97
N HIS A 56 -13.53 12.19 -18.22
CA HIS A 56 -13.08 12.08 -16.83
C HIS A 56 -11.99 11.03 -16.61
N SER A 57 -11.62 10.26 -17.62
CA SER A 57 -10.66 9.17 -17.46
C SER A 57 -9.89 8.85 -18.73
N ARG A 58 -8.67 8.34 -18.54
CA ARG A 58 -7.83 7.76 -19.59
C ARG A 58 -7.28 6.45 -19.10
N LEU A 59 -7.52 5.37 -19.84
CA LEU A 59 -6.99 4.04 -19.53
C LEU A 59 -5.85 3.71 -20.48
N TRP A 60 -4.65 3.60 -19.94
CA TRP A 60 -3.46 3.16 -20.66
C TRP A 60 -3.13 1.72 -20.31
N TYR A 61 -2.74 0.94 -21.30
CA TYR A 61 -2.36 -0.46 -21.12
C TYR A 61 -1.05 -0.75 -21.84
N MET A 62 -0.17 -1.48 -21.14
CA MET A 62 1.02 -2.06 -21.72
C MET A 62 1.18 -3.48 -21.15
N PRO A 63 1.14 -4.52 -21.97
CA PRO A 63 1.41 -5.88 -21.51
C PRO A 63 2.87 -5.99 -21.06
N ASN A 64 3.11 -6.69 -19.96
CA ASN A 64 4.46 -7.03 -19.55
C ASN A 64 4.97 -8.21 -20.39
N THR A 65 5.70 -7.92 -21.45
CA THR A 65 6.33 -8.93 -22.31
C THR A 65 7.77 -9.25 -21.89
N ALA A 66 8.36 -8.46 -20.98
CA ALA A 66 9.73 -8.65 -20.52
C ALA A 66 9.83 -9.74 -19.44
N PHE A 67 8.82 -9.84 -18.56
CA PHE A 67 8.82 -10.80 -17.46
C PHE A 67 7.54 -11.63 -17.46
N SER A 68 7.67 -12.92 -17.71
CA SER A 68 6.58 -13.92 -17.69
C SER A 68 6.17 -14.26 -16.26
N THR A 69 5.65 -13.26 -15.54
CA THR A 69 5.23 -13.39 -14.14
C THR A 69 3.73 -13.12 -14.00
N PRO A 70 3.02 -13.80 -13.08
CA PRO A 70 1.61 -13.55 -12.81
C PRO A 70 1.44 -12.29 -11.94
N LYS A 71 2.03 -11.17 -12.38
CA LYS A 71 2.03 -9.88 -11.71
C LYS A 71 1.60 -8.81 -12.69
N ALA A 72 0.77 -7.89 -12.24
CA ALA A 72 0.39 -6.69 -12.97
C ALA A 72 0.70 -5.47 -12.12
N TYR A 73 0.96 -4.34 -12.78
CA TYR A 73 1.10 -3.04 -12.14
C TYR A 73 -0.10 -2.18 -12.55
N VAL A 74 -0.85 -1.73 -11.54
CA VAL A 74 -1.99 -0.85 -11.74
C VAL A 74 -1.66 0.48 -11.08
N LYS A 75 -1.68 1.56 -11.87
CA LYS A 75 -1.48 2.93 -11.39
C LYS A 75 -2.73 3.75 -11.69
N THR A 76 -3.19 4.50 -10.70
CA THR A 76 -4.32 5.43 -10.85
C THR A 76 -3.87 6.80 -10.38
N GLU A 77 -4.12 7.81 -11.21
CA GLU A 77 -3.79 9.21 -10.91
C GLU A 77 -5.09 10.03 -10.95
N PHE A 78 -5.37 10.73 -9.85
CA PHE A 78 -6.51 11.62 -9.73
C PHE A 78 -6.05 13.07 -9.85
N ASN A 79 -6.56 13.79 -10.84
CA ASN A 79 -6.28 15.21 -11.03
C ASN A 79 -7.39 16.03 -10.39
N CYS A 80 -7.15 16.58 -9.20
CA CYS A 80 -8.08 17.48 -8.51
C CYS A 80 -7.43 18.86 -8.36
N LEU A 81 -8.06 19.91 -8.89
CA LEU A 81 -7.51 21.27 -8.84
C LEU A 81 -7.59 21.90 -7.44
N PHE A 82 -8.37 21.31 -6.53
CA PHE A 82 -8.65 21.89 -5.23
C PHE A 82 -7.65 21.46 -4.14
N THR A 83 -6.92 20.35 -4.33
CA THR A 83 -6.09 19.74 -3.28
C THR A 83 -4.83 20.53 -2.92
N GLY A 84 -4.49 21.56 -3.69
CA GLY A 84 -3.35 22.45 -3.44
C GLY A 84 -3.68 23.92 -3.76
N SER A 85 -4.97 24.28 -3.67
CA SER A 85 -5.44 25.63 -4.00
C SER A 85 -5.17 26.64 -2.89
N SER A 86 -5.04 26.17 -1.64
CA SER A 86 -4.65 26.92 -0.45
C SER A 86 -3.94 26.01 0.57
N PRO A 87 -3.21 26.57 1.56
CA PRO A 87 -2.60 25.80 2.64
C PRO A 87 -3.61 24.92 3.41
N GLU A 88 -4.83 25.43 3.63
CA GLU A 88 -5.90 24.68 4.28
C GLU A 88 -6.37 23.50 3.43
N SER A 89 -6.53 23.69 2.12
CA SER A 89 -6.93 22.63 1.21
C SER A 89 -5.91 21.49 1.13
N GLU A 90 -4.62 21.82 1.22
CA GLU A 90 -3.53 20.86 1.24
C GLU A 90 -3.54 20.07 2.56
N ALA A 91 -3.67 20.76 3.69
CA ALA A 91 -3.80 20.13 5.00
C ALA A 91 -5.03 19.20 5.09
N PHE A 92 -6.19 19.60 4.55
CA PHE A 92 -7.38 18.76 4.51
C PHE A 92 -7.20 17.54 3.61
N THR A 93 -6.56 17.71 2.45
CA THR A 93 -6.26 16.58 1.56
C THR A 93 -5.37 15.57 2.25
N GLU A 94 -4.32 16.03 2.94
CA GLU A 94 -3.39 15.16 3.68
C GLU A 94 -4.11 14.39 4.79
N ILE A 95 -4.91 15.07 5.61
CA ILE A 95 -5.69 14.43 6.68
C ILE A 95 -6.66 13.40 6.08
N PHE A 96 -7.37 13.76 5.01
CA PHE A 96 -8.29 12.85 4.33
C PHE A 96 -7.55 11.60 3.82
N MET A 97 -6.42 11.77 3.14
CA MET A 97 -5.63 10.65 2.61
C MET A 97 -5.12 9.74 3.73
N ARG A 98 -4.66 10.32 4.86
CA ARG A 98 -4.22 9.54 6.03
C ARG A 98 -5.35 8.73 6.64
N LEU A 99 -6.53 9.32 6.81
CA LEU A 99 -7.71 8.61 7.33
C LEU A 99 -8.18 7.51 6.37
N LEU A 100 -8.16 7.79 5.06
CA LEU A 100 -8.53 6.81 4.04
C LEU A 100 -7.57 5.61 4.04
N MET A 101 -6.26 5.87 4.14
CA MET A 101 -5.25 4.81 4.23
C MET A 101 -5.36 4.01 5.53
N ASP A 102 -5.66 4.66 6.65
CA ASP A 102 -5.89 3.97 7.93
C ASP A 102 -7.13 3.05 7.85
N TYR A 103 -8.21 3.54 7.24
CA TYR A 103 -9.42 2.73 6.99
C TYR A 103 -9.13 1.49 6.14
N PHE A 104 -8.28 1.60 5.11
CA PHE A 104 -7.89 0.47 4.27
C PHE A 104 -6.82 -0.44 4.88
N ASN A 105 -6.08 0.04 5.87
CA ASN A 105 -4.95 -0.68 6.46
C ASN A 105 -5.36 -2.03 7.07
N GLU A 106 -6.56 -2.13 7.65
CA GLU A 106 -7.07 -3.40 8.18
C GLU A 106 -7.17 -4.49 7.10
N TYR A 107 -7.55 -4.11 5.89
CA TYR A 107 -7.65 -5.01 4.75
C TYR A 107 -6.27 -5.28 4.13
N GLY A 108 -5.46 -4.24 3.94
CA GLY A 108 -4.14 -4.32 3.30
C GLY A 108 -3.07 -5.06 4.11
N LYS A 109 -3.21 -5.13 5.45
CA LYS A 109 -2.28 -5.90 6.30
C LYS A 109 -2.21 -7.37 5.90
N SER A 110 -3.36 -7.98 5.62
CA SER A 110 -3.40 -9.37 5.18
C SER A 110 -2.81 -9.58 3.78
N GLU A 111 -2.89 -8.59 2.88
CA GLU A 111 -2.19 -8.62 1.60
C GLU A 111 -0.65 -8.48 1.74
N SER A 112 -0.21 -7.64 2.68
CA SER A 112 1.20 -7.26 2.86
C SER A 112 2.04 -8.28 3.65
N ASP A 113 1.41 -9.21 4.37
CA ASP A 113 2.12 -10.30 5.08
C ASP A 113 2.93 -11.22 4.11
N GLY A 114 2.78 -11.06 2.80
CA GLY A 114 3.62 -11.69 1.76
C GLY A 114 4.64 -10.75 1.08
N LYS A 115 4.72 -9.47 1.46
CA LYS A 115 5.55 -8.47 0.80
C LYS A 115 6.01 -7.41 1.81
N THR A 116 7.15 -7.65 2.45
CA THR A 116 7.89 -6.63 3.20
C THR A 116 8.14 -5.43 2.27
N MET A 117 7.39 -4.35 2.49
CA MET A 117 7.49 -3.11 1.71
C MET A 117 8.74 -2.37 2.18
N LEU A 118 9.80 -2.45 1.37
CA LEU A 118 10.91 -1.52 1.39
C LEU A 118 10.36 -0.15 0.94
N TYR A 119 10.32 0.79 1.87
CA TYR A 119 10.29 2.21 1.56
C TYR A 119 11.71 2.72 1.80
N ASP A 120 12.43 3.01 0.73
CA ASP A 120 13.56 3.96 0.69
C ASP A 120 13.11 5.17 -0.14
#